data_AF-A0A2S5R7Y0-F1
#
_entry.id   AF-A0A2S5R7Y0-F1
#
_cell.length_a   1.000
_cell.length_b   1.000
_cell.length_c   1.000
_cell.angle_alpha   90.00
_cell.angle_beta   90.00
_cell.angle_gamma   90.00
#
_symmetry.space_group_name_H-M   'P 1'
#
loop_
_entity.id
_entity.type
_entity.pdbx_description
1 polymer ?
#
loop_
_entity_poly.entity_id
_entity_poly.type
_entity_poly.pdbx_seq_one_letter_code
_entity_poly.pdbx_strand_id
1 'polypeptide(L)'
;MTNNIAVLYTTIGTQQEAEQLANIMISQKLAACINIIPGGQSIYLWDGKIEQSAECYMLFKTTIEAMQELEQFIIQNHPYDVPAILKLAPESSEKFANYISKSVWHNNVKSERNSGEIVLKEDGAEDIKTKLQFELREYNRPFLGKYERKNFAAYIPDHNCALIAGISGFIIIPHQTMRLELVWVDEAHRKKGLGSKLFEYIEQYAIAKHCKEIQVSTGKWQGQAFYEKMGYEIVGIIPKWFCDQDEIFLVKRLEL
;
A
#
# COMPACT_ATOMS: atom_id res chain seq x y z
N MET A 1 -21.39 8.08 25.49
CA MET A 1 -20.28 7.80 24.58
C MET A 1 -20.80 7.96 23.17
N THR A 2 -20.33 8.96 22.45
CA THR A 2 -20.80 9.25 21.09
C THR A 2 -20.21 8.22 20.14
N ASN A 3 -21.06 7.34 19.58
CA ASN A 3 -20.68 6.39 18.54
C ASN A 3 -20.22 7.19 17.31
N ASN A 4 -18.90 7.26 17.12
CA ASN A 4 -18.30 8.03 16.04
C ASN A 4 -18.12 7.19 14.77
N ILE A 5 -19.13 6.40 14.44
CA ILE A 5 -19.11 5.45 13.33
C ILE A 5 -20.29 5.71 12.40
N ALA A 6 -20.10 5.37 11.13
CA ALA A 6 -21.08 5.46 10.08
C ALA A 6 -21.08 4.18 9.24
N VAL A 7 -22.24 3.85 8.69
CA VAL A 7 -22.37 2.82 7.66
C VAL A 7 -22.82 3.48 6.37
N LEU A 8 -22.09 3.26 5.27
CA LEU A 8 -22.59 3.59 3.95
C LEU A 8 -23.10 2.32 3.28
N TYR A 9 -24.12 2.48 2.46
CA TYR A 9 -24.66 1.47 1.56
C TYR A 9 -24.50 1.93 0.12
N THR A 10 -24.11 1.02 -0.78
CA THR A 10 -24.26 1.20 -2.24
C THR A 10 -24.59 -0.13 -2.89
N THR A 11 -25.03 -0.09 -4.14
CA THR A 11 -25.16 -1.26 -5.01
C THR A 11 -24.23 -1.14 -6.21
N ILE A 12 -23.71 -2.26 -6.72
CA ILE A 12 -22.81 -2.27 -7.89
C ILE A 12 -23.09 -3.50 -8.76
N GLY A 13 -22.88 -3.40 -10.08
CA GLY A 13 -23.37 -4.40 -11.03
C GLY A 13 -22.81 -5.81 -10.84
N THR A 14 -21.51 -5.96 -10.59
CA THR A 14 -20.87 -7.28 -10.52
C THR A 14 -20.05 -7.50 -9.23
N GLN A 15 -19.89 -8.78 -8.87
CA GLN A 15 -19.03 -9.20 -7.75
C GLN A 15 -17.58 -8.74 -7.95
N GLN A 16 -17.06 -8.83 -9.18
CA GLN A 16 -15.69 -8.45 -9.50
C GLN A 16 -15.46 -6.94 -9.30
N GLU A 17 -16.39 -6.10 -9.74
CA GLU A 17 -16.34 -4.65 -9.52
C GLU A 17 -16.45 -4.31 -8.03
N ALA A 18 -17.34 -4.99 -7.29
CA ALA A 18 -17.47 -4.82 -5.85
C ALA A 18 -16.16 -5.13 -5.11
N GLU A 19 -15.51 -6.24 -5.45
CA GLU A 19 -14.23 -6.66 -4.85
C GLU A 19 -13.10 -5.69 -5.20
N GLN A 20 -13.03 -5.22 -6.45
CA GLN A 20 -12.04 -4.22 -6.86
C GLN A 20 -12.20 -2.92 -6.07
N LEU A 21 -13.43 -2.39 -6.01
CA LEU A 21 -13.73 -1.16 -5.29
C LEU A 21 -13.44 -1.31 -3.79
N ALA A 22 -13.84 -2.42 -3.19
CA ALA A 22 -13.60 -2.70 -1.78
C ALA A 22 -12.11 -2.80 -1.43
N ASN A 23 -11.31 -3.50 -2.24
CA ASN A 23 -9.87 -3.63 -2.02
C ASN A 23 -9.16 -2.28 -2.03
N ILE A 24 -9.55 -1.40 -2.97
CA ILE A 24 -8.97 -0.05 -3.03
C ILE A 24 -9.34 0.75 -1.78
N MET A 25 -10.62 0.77 -1.39
CA MET A 25 -11.07 1.53 -0.22
C MET A 25 -10.46 1.06 1.10
N ILE A 26 -10.31 -0.26 1.29
CA ILE A 26 -9.62 -0.82 2.46
C ILE A 26 -8.14 -0.42 2.44
N SER A 27 -7.48 -0.53 1.28
CA SER A 27 -6.06 -0.18 1.16
C SER A 27 -5.79 1.31 1.43
N GLN A 28 -6.75 2.18 1.08
CA GLN A 28 -6.73 3.62 1.32
C GLN A 28 -7.23 4.01 2.72
N LYS A 29 -7.64 3.04 3.54
CA LYS A 29 -8.21 3.26 4.87
C LYS A 29 -9.44 4.18 4.85
N LEU A 30 -10.25 4.15 3.78
CA LEU A 30 -11.51 4.91 3.70
C LEU A 30 -12.66 4.20 4.44
N ALA A 31 -12.55 2.88 4.58
CA ALA A 31 -13.45 2.05 5.38
C ALA A 31 -12.61 1.03 6.16
N ALA A 32 -13.08 0.65 7.35
CA ALA A 32 -12.45 -0.39 8.17
C ALA A 32 -12.85 -1.79 7.70
N CYS A 33 -14.09 -1.94 7.24
CA CYS A 33 -14.69 -3.21 6.86
C CYS A 33 -15.78 -2.97 5.82
N ILE A 34 -15.85 -3.83 4.82
CA ILE A 34 -16.85 -3.76 3.74
C ILE A 34 -17.47 -5.14 3.61
N ASN A 35 -18.81 -5.21 3.70
CA ASN A 35 -19.52 -6.44 3.35
C ASN A 35 -19.93 -6.35 1.89
N ILE A 36 -19.72 -7.42 1.13
CA ILE A 36 -20.23 -7.60 -0.22
C ILE A 36 -21.25 -8.73 -0.16
N ILE A 37 -22.49 -8.44 -0.54
CA ILE A 37 -23.60 -9.39 -0.54
C ILE A 37 -23.99 -9.62 -2.00
N PRO A 38 -23.60 -10.75 -2.61
CA PRO A 38 -23.92 -11.05 -4.00
C PRO A 38 -25.38 -11.46 -4.19
N GLY A 39 -25.84 -11.46 -5.43
CA GLY A 39 -27.17 -11.97 -5.81
C GLY A 39 -28.32 -11.03 -5.46
N GLY A 40 -28.03 -9.74 -5.27
CA GLY A 40 -29.04 -8.71 -5.14
C GLY A 40 -29.76 -8.45 -6.47
N GLN A 41 -31.00 -7.97 -6.37
CA GLN A 41 -31.80 -7.54 -7.50
C GLN A 41 -32.47 -6.21 -7.16
N SER A 42 -32.16 -5.19 -7.94
CA SER A 42 -32.77 -3.87 -7.82
C SER A 42 -33.87 -3.74 -8.87
N ILE A 43 -35.04 -3.30 -8.43
CA ILE A 43 -36.22 -3.04 -9.28
C ILE A 43 -36.57 -1.57 -9.14
N TYR A 44 -36.60 -0.83 -10.25
CA TYR A 44 -36.79 0.62 -10.25
C TYR A 44 -37.50 1.09 -11.53
N LEU A 45 -37.95 2.33 -11.53
CA LEU A 45 -38.58 2.96 -12.70
C LEU A 45 -37.54 3.80 -13.45
N TRP A 46 -37.33 3.49 -14.72
CA TRP A 46 -36.44 4.24 -15.61
C TRP A 46 -37.12 4.49 -16.94
N ASP A 47 -37.13 5.74 -17.40
CA ASP A 47 -37.81 6.17 -18.65
C ASP A 47 -39.25 5.63 -18.78
N GLY A 48 -40.00 5.68 -17.68
CA GLY A 48 -41.40 5.22 -17.62
C GLY A 48 -41.58 3.69 -17.66
N LYS A 49 -40.51 2.89 -17.62
CA LYS A 49 -40.54 1.43 -17.61
C LYS A 49 -39.96 0.88 -16.32
N ILE A 50 -40.52 -0.23 -15.85
CA ILE A 50 -39.96 -0.96 -14.72
C ILE A 50 -38.75 -1.74 -15.24
N GLU A 51 -37.58 -1.40 -14.72
CA GLU A 51 -36.31 -2.07 -15.01
C GLU A 51 -35.91 -2.96 -13.83
N GLN A 52 -35.11 -3.97 -14.13
CA GLN A 52 -34.53 -4.88 -13.14
C GLN A 52 -33.04 -5.07 -13.43
N SER A 53 -32.20 -4.96 -12.41
CA SER A 53 -30.76 -5.14 -12.53
C SER A 53 -30.23 -6.08 -11.44
N ALA A 54 -29.36 -7.00 -11.84
CA ALA A 54 -28.63 -7.85 -10.90
C ALA A 54 -27.46 -7.05 -10.32
N GLU A 55 -27.29 -7.08 -8.99
CA GLU A 55 -26.32 -6.24 -8.30
C GLU A 55 -25.73 -6.96 -7.08
N CYS A 56 -24.61 -6.44 -6.59
CA CYS A 56 -24.08 -6.72 -5.27
C CYS A 56 -24.42 -5.57 -4.33
N TYR A 57 -24.89 -5.88 -3.14
CA TYR A 57 -25.09 -4.88 -2.09
C TYR A 57 -23.84 -4.75 -1.26
N MET A 58 -23.39 -3.51 -1.05
CA MET A 58 -22.19 -3.20 -0.30
C MET A 58 -22.52 -2.39 0.94
N LEU A 59 -21.93 -2.78 2.08
CA LEU A 59 -22.04 -2.06 3.34
C LEU A 59 -20.66 -1.70 3.88
N PHE A 60 -20.30 -0.43 3.85
CA PHE A 60 -19.02 0.10 4.29
C PHE A 60 -19.11 0.60 5.73
N LYS A 61 -18.21 0.16 6.60
CA LYS A 61 -18.14 0.62 8.00
C LYS A 61 -16.97 1.57 8.12
N THR A 62 -17.28 2.81 8.48
CA THR A 62 -16.29 3.89 8.58
C THR A 62 -16.60 4.78 9.77
N THR A 63 -15.86 5.88 9.92
CA THR A 63 -16.12 6.91 10.93
C THR A 63 -16.96 8.05 10.36
N ILE A 64 -17.59 8.84 11.23
CA ILE A 64 -18.38 10.00 10.77
C ILE A 64 -17.47 11.00 10.03
N GLU A 65 -16.22 11.14 10.46
CA GLU A 65 -15.22 12.02 9.84
C GLU A 65 -14.85 11.58 8.42
N ALA A 66 -14.63 10.28 8.20
CA ALA A 66 -14.19 9.76 6.90
C ALA A 66 -15.34 9.49 5.93
N MET A 67 -16.59 9.54 6.43
CA MET A 67 -17.80 9.26 5.64
C MET A 67 -17.89 10.09 4.36
N GLN A 68 -17.53 11.38 4.41
CA GLN A 68 -17.62 12.25 3.23
C GLN A 68 -16.57 11.90 2.18
N GLU A 69 -15.34 11.58 2.58
CA GLU A 69 -14.29 11.17 1.65
C GLU A 69 -14.63 9.81 1.02
N LEU A 70 -15.16 8.88 1.81
CA LEU A 70 -15.64 7.60 1.30
C LEU A 70 -16.78 7.77 0.28
N GLU A 71 -17.76 8.64 0.56
CA GLU A 71 -18.85 8.93 -0.39
C GLU A 71 -18.31 9.49 -1.72
N GLN A 72 -17.41 10.48 -1.66
CA GLN A 72 -16.83 11.06 -2.88
C GLN A 72 -16.03 10.02 -3.67
N PHE A 73 -15.30 9.15 -2.98
CA PHE A 73 -14.60 8.05 -3.63
C PHE A 73 -15.56 7.07 -4.32
N ILE A 74 -16.69 6.73 -3.67
CA ILE A 74 -17.74 5.92 -4.30
C ILE A 74 -18.22 6.62 -5.57
N ILE A 75 -18.64 7.88 -5.50
CA ILE A 75 -19.17 8.65 -6.65
C ILE A 75 -18.17 8.66 -7.83
N GLN A 76 -16.89 8.89 -7.57
CA GLN A 76 -15.87 9.04 -8.62
C GLN A 76 -15.48 7.71 -9.29
N ASN A 77 -15.63 6.59 -8.58
CA ASN A 77 -15.18 5.27 -9.05
C ASN A 77 -16.34 4.31 -9.32
N HIS A 78 -17.59 4.76 -9.19
CA HIS A 78 -18.75 3.94 -9.46
C HIS A 78 -18.98 3.77 -10.97
N PRO A 79 -19.37 2.58 -11.45
CA PRO A 79 -19.80 2.39 -12.84
C PRO A 79 -21.08 3.13 -13.24
N TYR A 80 -21.83 3.66 -12.28
CA TYR A 80 -23.13 4.29 -12.51
C TYR A 80 -23.01 5.80 -12.33
N ASP A 81 -23.71 6.57 -13.16
CA ASP A 81 -23.74 8.02 -13.07
C ASP A 81 -24.39 8.51 -11.75
N VAL A 82 -25.36 7.76 -11.24
CA VAL A 82 -26.10 8.07 -10.00
C VAL A 82 -26.11 6.83 -9.10
N PRO A 83 -25.02 6.53 -8.37
CA PRO A 83 -24.97 5.39 -7.46
C PRO A 83 -25.92 5.58 -6.27
N ALA A 84 -26.54 4.50 -5.82
CA ALA A 84 -27.46 4.50 -4.68
C ALA A 84 -26.70 4.57 -3.34
N ILE A 85 -26.24 5.76 -2.94
CA ILE A 85 -25.48 5.94 -1.70
C ILE A 85 -26.42 6.32 -0.53
N LEU A 86 -26.53 5.44 0.48
CA LEU A 86 -27.26 5.73 1.72
C LEU A 86 -26.31 5.78 2.91
N LYS A 87 -26.53 6.72 3.83
CA LYS A 87 -25.76 6.89 5.06
C LYS A 87 -26.62 6.51 6.26
N LEU A 88 -26.13 5.59 7.08
CA LEU A 88 -26.81 5.06 8.25
C LEU A 88 -25.97 5.36 9.49
N ALA A 89 -26.65 5.70 10.59
CA ALA A 89 -26.04 5.92 11.90
C ALA A 89 -26.25 4.67 12.77
N PRO A 90 -25.26 3.77 12.87
CA PRO A 90 -25.38 2.55 13.65
C PRO A 90 -25.01 2.75 15.12
N GLU A 91 -25.48 1.85 15.96
CA GLU A 91 -24.87 1.59 17.26
C GLU A 91 -23.85 0.45 17.15
N SER A 92 -22.80 0.48 17.97
CA SER A 92 -21.81 -0.60 18.04
C SER A 92 -21.26 -0.82 19.44
N SER A 93 -20.65 -1.99 19.65
CA SER A 93 -19.84 -2.22 20.83
C SER A 93 -18.57 -1.37 20.81
N GLU A 94 -18.10 -0.92 21.97
CA GLU A 94 -16.91 -0.07 22.09
C GLU A 94 -15.68 -0.66 21.42
N LYS A 95 -15.46 -1.98 21.56
CA LYS A 95 -14.31 -2.67 20.95
C LYS A 95 -14.35 -2.55 19.42
N PHE A 96 -15.52 -2.67 18.82
CA PHE A 96 -15.68 -2.58 17.38
C PHE A 96 -15.60 -1.13 16.88
N ALA A 97 -16.21 -0.18 17.59
CA ALA A 97 -16.03 1.25 17.32
C ALA A 97 -14.55 1.65 17.34
N ASN A 98 -13.80 1.17 18.33
CA ASN A 98 -12.36 1.43 18.45
C ASN A 98 -11.55 0.80 17.31
N TYR A 99 -11.93 -0.40 16.86
CA TYR A 99 -11.32 -1.02 15.68
C TYR A 99 -11.56 -0.18 14.43
N ILE A 100 -12.80 0.28 14.20
CA ILE A 100 -13.13 1.13 13.05
C ILE A 100 -12.30 2.42 13.10
N SER A 101 -12.32 3.13 14.23
CA SER A 101 -11.61 4.39 14.39
C SER A 101 -10.10 4.29 14.18
N LYS A 102 -9.47 3.14 14.49
CA LYS A 102 -8.04 2.90 14.26
C LYS A 102 -7.71 2.45 12.84
N SER A 103 -8.68 1.86 12.15
CA SER A 103 -8.49 1.28 10.81
C SER A 103 -8.75 2.30 9.69
N VAL A 104 -9.46 3.38 10.01
CA VAL A 104 -9.85 4.43 9.06
C VAL A 104 -8.94 5.64 9.21
N TRP A 105 -8.52 6.19 8.07
CA TRP A 105 -7.81 7.46 8.01
C TRP A 105 -8.77 8.61 8.31
N HIS A 106 -8.38 9.49 9.24
CA HIS A 106 -9.11 10.72 9.50
C HIS A 106 -8.34 11.89 8.92
N ASN A 107 -8.94 12.61 7.98
CA ASN A 107 -8.59 14.01 7.77
C ASN A 107 -8.99 14.77 9.04
N ASN A 108 -8.14 14.76 10.07
CA ASN A 108 -8.22 15.69 11.20
C ASN A 108 -7.80 17.10 10.76
N VAL A 109 -8.27 17.54 9.60
CA VAL A 109 -8.37 18.94 9.22
C VAL A 109 -9.85 19.33 9.37
N LYS A 110 -10.40 19.18 10.59
CA LYS A 110 -11.65 19.85 10.93
C LYS A 110 -11.33 21.31 11.27
N SER A 111 -11.98 22.21 10.53
CA SER A 111 -12.09 23.68 10.67
C SER A 111 -11.11 24.53 9.85
N GLU A 112 -11.61 25.03 8.71
CA GLU A 112 -11.79 26.47 8.37
C GLU A 112 -10.89 27.56 8.98
N ARG A 113 -9.63 27.32 9.35
CA ARG A 113 -8.72 28.42 9.75
C ARG A 113 -7.38 28.49 9.06
N ASN A 114 -6.93 27.43 8.39
CA ASN A 114 -5.57 27.38 7.83
C ASN A 114 -5.55 26.93 6.37
N SER A 115 -6.43 27.48 5.51
CA SER A 115 -6.26 27.27 4.07
C SER A 115 -4.97 27.98 3.60
N GLY A 116 -4.01 27.21 3.10
CA GLY A 116 -2.74 27.73 2.58
C GLY A 116 -1.59 27.84 3.58
N GLU A 117 -1.75 27.43 4.84
CA GLU A 117 -0.64 27.39 5.81
C GLU A 117 0.06 26.03 5.84
N ILE A 118 1.37 26.02 6.12
CA ILE A 118 2.16 24.80 6.27
C ILE A 118 1.89 24.18 7.64
N VAL A 119 1.44 22.92 7.66
CA VAL A 119 1.27 22.14 8.89
C VAL A 119 2.34 21.06 8.96
N LEU A 120 3.22 21.14 9.98
CA LEU A 120 4.20 20.10 10.27
C LEU A 120 3.63 19.11 11.29
N LYS A 121 3.74 17.81 11.01
CA LYS A 121 3.25 16.74 11.86
C LYS A 121 4.35 15.68 12.03
N GLU A 122 4.80 15.48 13.25
CA GLU A 122 5.76 14.42 13.60
C GLU A 122 5.02 13.12 13.98
N ASP A 123 4.07 13.23 14.92
CA ASP A 123 3.25 12.10 15.36
C ASP A 123 2.15 11.76 14.35
N GLY A 124 2.11 10.52 13.87
CA GLY A 124 1.11 10.12 12.87
C GLY A 124 1.34 10.81 11.53
N ALA A 125 2.59 10.90 11.08
CA ALA A 125 2.96 11.34 9.73
C ALA A 125 2.61 10.30 8.65
N GLU A 126 2.42 9.02 9.02
CA GLU A 126 2.29 7.89 8.08
C GLU A 126 1.03 7.92 7.21
N ASP A 127 -0.17 7.86 7.78
CA ASP A 127 -1.22 8.86 7.64
C ASP A 127 -1.12 9.83 6.43
N ILE A 128 -0.54 11.03 6.62
CA ILE A 128 -0.39 12.06 5.58
C ILE A 128 0.48 11.55 4.43
N LYS A 129 1.56 10.83 4.72
CA LYS A 129 2.44 10.23 3.72
C LYS A 129 1.68 9.26 2.80
N THR A 130 0.73 8.48 3.34
CA THR A 130 -0.09 7.54 2.57
C THR A 130 -0.98 8.29 1.58
N LYS A 131 -1.63 9.37 2.01
CA LYS A 131 -2.44 10.24 1.14
C LYS A 131 -1.58 10.90 0.07
N LEU A 132 -0.45 11.51 0.45
CA LEU A 132 0.48 12.14 -0.50
C LEU A 132 0.98 11.15 -1.55
N GLN A 133 1.32 9.92 -1.14
CA GLN A 133 1.72 8.86 -2.07
C GLN A 133 0.61 8.51 -3.06
N PHE A 134 -0.64 8.49 -2.63
CA PHE A 134 -1.78 8.22 -3.50
C PHE A 134 -2.00 9.35 -4.51
N GLU A 135 -2.13 10.59 -4.04
CA GLU A 135 -2.35 11.77 -4.90
C GLU A 135 -1.21 11.91 -5.94
N LEU A 136 0.03 11.70 -5.52
CA LEU A 136 1.19 11.74 -6.40
C LEU A 136 1.15 10.60 -7.45
N ARG A 137 0.69 9.41 -7.07
CA ARG A 137 0.53 8.29 -8.02
C ARG A 137 -0.52 8.59 -9.07
N GLU A 138 -1.68 9.10 -8.68
CA GLU A 138 -2.75 9.43 -9.62
C GLU A 138 -2.34 10.59 -10.54
N TYR A 139 -1.69 11.63 -10.01
CA TYR A 139 -1.12 12.71 -10.83
C TYR A 139 -0.07 12.18 -11.83
N ASN A 140 0.79 11.25 -11.43
CA ASN A 140 1.84 10.70 -12.29
C ASN A 140 1.33 9.66 -13.30
N ARG A 141 0.12 9.12 -13.11
CA ARG A 141 -0.46 8.04 -13.91
C ARG A 141 -0.48 8.32 -15.43
N PRO A 142 -0.77 9.53 -15.93
CA PRO A 142 -0.72 9.83 -17.36
C PRO A 142 0.70 9.82 -17.94
N PHE A 143 1.73 10.05 -17.10
CA PHE A 143 3.12 10.15 -17.53
C PHE A 143 3.87 8.81 -17.45
N LEU A 144 3.63 8.05 -16.39
CA LEU A 144 4.33 6.79 -16.11
C LEU A 144 3.53 5.54 -16.51
N GLY A 145 2.25 5.71 -16.82
CA GLY A 145 1.32 4.60 -16.99
C GLY A 145 0.94 3.94 -15.65
N LYS A 146 0.19 2.83 -15.74
CA LYS A 146 -0.14 2.03 -14.56
C LYS A 146 1.10 1.23 -14.15
N TYR A 147 1.52 1.39 -12.90
CA TYR A 147 2.57 0.58 -12.30
C TYR A 147 2.16 0.06 -10.92
N GLU A 148 2.71 -1.08 -10.53
CA GLU A 148 2.51 -1.69 -9.21
C GLU A 148 3.86 -1.79 -8.50
N ARG A 149 3.87 -1.45 -7.20
CA ARG A 149 4.98 -1.78 -6.29
C ARG A 149 4.63 -3.05 -5.53
N LYS A 150 5.35 -4.14 -5.79
CA LYS A 150 5.15 -5.43 -5.13
C LYS A 150 6.28 -5.71 -4.14
N ASN A 151 5.95 -5.76 -2.85
CA ASN A 151 6.91 -6.06 -1.79
C ASN A 151 7.25 -7.57 -1.75
N PHE A 152 8.46 -7.90 -1.33
CA PHE A 152 8.91 -9.27 -1.08
C PHE A 152 9.87 -9.35 0.11
N ALA A 153 10.01 -10.55 0.66
CA ALA A 153 11.06 -10.89 1.61
C ALA A 153 11.53 -12.33 1.37
N ALA A 154 12.84 -12.56 1.51
CA ALA A 154 13.47 -13.87 1.54
C ALA A 154 14.27 -14.00 2.83
N TYR A 155 14.15 -15.12 3.54
CA TYR A 155 14.81 -15.28 4.83
C TYR A 155 15.25 -16.71 5.10
N ILE A 156 16.21 -16.85 6.02
CA ILE A 156 16.74 -18.11 6.51
C ILE A 156 16.43 -18.17 8.01
N PRO A 157 15.60 -19.14 8.45
CA PRO A 157 15.42 -19.42 9.87
C PRO A 157 16.46 -20.43 10.38
N ASP A 158 16.65 -20.49 11.71
CA ASP A 158 17.35 -21.59 12.37
C ASP A 158 16.44 -22.80 12.64
N HIS A 159 16.96 -23.81 13.35
CA HIS A 159 16.23 -25.02 13.71
C HIS A 159 15.05 -24.78 14.69
N ASN A 160 15.01 -23.63 15.35
CA ASN A 160 13.92 -23.21 16.24
C ASN A 160 12.96 -22.23 15.56
N CYS A 161 13.04 -22.08 14.24
CA CYS A 161 12.27 -21.14 13.44
C CYS A 161 12.57 -19.65 13.71
N ALA A 162 13.69 -19.33 14.39
CA ALA A 162 14.10 -17.95 14.61
C ALA A 162 14.77 -17.37 13.34
N LEU A 163 14.49 -16.11 13.01
CA LEU A 163 15.10 -15.42 11.87
C LEU A 163 16.60 -15.19 12.11
N ILE A 164 17.46 -15.76 11.27
CA ILE A 164 18.93 -15.58 11.37
C ILE A 164 19.55 -14.83 10.19
N ALA A 165 18.87 -14.75 9.05
CA ALA A 165 19.27 -13.89 7.94
C ALA A 165 18.07 -13.55 7.05
N GLY A 166 18.07 -12.39 6.41
CA GLY A 166 17.00 -12.02 5.47
C GLY A 166 17.32 -10.83 4.57
N ILE A 167 16.58 -10.76 3.47
CA ILE A 167 16.52 -9.65 2.52
C ILE A 167 15.06 -9.29 2.30
N SER A 168 14.74 -8.00 2.33
CA SER A 168 13.43 -7.50 1.89
C SER A 168 13.58 -6.33 0.93
N GLY A 169 12.53 -6.10 0.15
CA GLY A 169 12.50 -5.04 -0.84
C GLY A 169 11.22 -5.06 -1.65
N PHE A 170 11.29 -4.49 -2.84
CA PHE A 170 10.15 -4.44 -3.75
C PHE A 170 10.55 -4.50 -5.23
N ILE A 171 9.59 -4.83 -6.07
CA ILE A 171 9.69 -4.79 -7.53
C ILE A 171 8.70 -3.75 -8.06
N ILE A 172 9.13 -2.96 -9.04
CA ILE A 172 8.25 -2.06 -9.79
C ILE A 172 7.83 -2.75 -11.09
N ILE A 173 6.54 -2.94 -11.31
CA ILE A 173 5.95 -3.56 -12.52
C ILE A 173 5.23 -2.47 -13.31
N PRO A 174 5.38 -2.33 -14.64
CA PRO A 174 6.12 -3.20 -15.56
C PRO A 174 7.60 -2.80 -15.74
N HIS A 175 8.10 -1.79 -15.03
CA HIS A 175 9.46 -1.27 -15.19
C HIS A 175 10.56 -2.30 -14.90
N GLN A 176 10.22 -3.40 -14.22
CA GLN A 176 11.10 -4.58 -14.03
C GLN A 176 12.41 -4.20 -13.33
N THR A 177 12.33 -3.29 -12.35
CA THR A 177 13.45 -2.96 -11.44
C THR A 177 13.14 -3.54 -10.06
N MET A 178 14.11 -4.24 -9.48
CA MET A 178 14.06 -4.68 -8.09
C MET A 178 14.88 -3.73 -7.23
N ARG A 179 14.34 -3.34 -6.06
CA ARG A 179 15.08 -2.57 -5.06
C ARG A 179 15.10 -3.31 -3.72
N LEU A 180 16.29 -3.49 -3.17
CA LEU A 180 16.51 -4.03 -1.84
C LEU A 180 16.45 -2.88 -0.82
N GLU A 181 15.73 -3.09 0.26
CA GLU A 181 15.55 -2.09 1.33
C GLU A 181 16.23 -2.54 2.63
N LEU A 182 16.14 -3.82 2.99
CA LEU A 182 16.75 -4.37 4.20
C LEU A 182 17.55 -5.62 3.87
N VAL A 183 18.76 -5.69 4.41
CA VAL A 183 19.64 -6.87 4.33
C VAL A 183 20.25 -7.07 5.70
N TRP A 184 20.08 -8.26 6.27
CA TRP A 184 20.59 -8.56 7.60
C TRP A 184 21.01 -10.02 7.74
N VAL A 185 22.09 -10.22 8.50
CA VAL A 185 22.57 -11.53 8.93
C VAL A 185 22.94 -11.39 10.40
N ASP A 186 22.37 -12.28 11.21
CA ASP A 186 22.67 -12.42 12.64
C ASP A 186 24.17 -12.54 12.86
N GLU A 187 24.68 -11.87 13.89
CA GLU A 187 26.11 -11.74 14.13
C GLU A 187 26.80 -13.09 14.34
N ALA A 188 26.19 -14.01 15.09
CA ALA A 188 26.72 -15.36 15.33
C ALA A 188 26.69 -16.23 14.06
N HIS A 189 25.99 -15.79 13.02
CA HIS A 189 25.84 -16.50 11.75
C HIS A 189 26.56 -15.80 10.58
N ARG A 190 27.24 -14.67 10.82
CA ARG A 190 28.05 -13.98 9.79
C ARG A 190 29.26 -14.81 9.37
N LYS A 191 29.76 -14.52 8.16
CA LYS A 191 30.90 -15.21 7.52
C LYS A 191 30.70 -16.72 7.28
N LYS A 192 29.47 -17.23 7.43
CA LYS A 192 29.07 -18.62 7.09
C LYS A 192 28.43 -18.77 5.70
N GLY A 193 28.58 -17.75 4.84
CA GLY A 193 28.03 -17.76 3.47
C GLY A 193 26.53 -17.47 3.34
N LEU A 194 25.80 -17.23 4.43
CA LEU A 194 24.35 -16.97 4.39
C LEU A 194 23.97 -15.74 3.55
N GLY A 195 24.77 -14.67 3.63
CA GLY A 195 24.57 -13.47 2.80
C GLY A 195 24.66 -13.80 1.30
N SER A 196 25.73 -14.47 0.87
CA SER A 196 25.89 -14.86 -0.54
C SER A 196 24.75 -15.77 -1.01
N LYS A 197 24.36 -16.76 -0.19
CA LYS A 197 23.22 -17.63 -0.49
C LYS A 197 21.90 -16.86 -0.70
N LEU A 198 21.65 -15.85 0.14
CA LEU A 198 20.47 -14.99 -0.02
C LEU A 198 20.54 -14.17 -1.32
N PHE A 199 21.70 -13.59 -1.65
CA PHE A 199 21.87 -12.80 -2.87
C PHE A 199 21.75 -13.64 -4.14
N GLU A 200 22.33 -14.84 -4.16
CA GLU A 200 22.15 -15.79 -5.25
C GLU A 200 20.67 -16.12 -5.47
N TYR A 201 19.92 -16.36 -4.38
CA TYR A 201 18.48 -16.61 -4.47
C TYR A 201 17.70 -15.38 -4.99
N ILE A 202 18.02 -14.18 -4.48
CA ILE A 202 17.38 -12.93 -4.89
C ILE A 202 17.64 -12.64 -6.37
N GLU A 203 18.84 -12.92 -6.87
CA GLU A 203 19.18 -12.76 -8.28
C GLU A 203 18.35 -13.69 -9.18
N GLN A 204 18.27 -14.98 -8.83
CA GLN A 204 17.41 -15.93 -9.56
C GLN A 204 15.93 -15.52 -9.49
N TYR A 205 15.47 -15.03 -8.35
CA TYR A 205 14.12 -14.51 -8.19
C TYR A 205 13.87 -13.26 -9.06
N ALA A 206 14.84 -12.35 -9.14
CA ALA A 206 14.77 -11.16 -9.98
C ALA A 206 14.70 -11.53 -11.47
N ILE A 207 15.55 -12.45 -11.93
CA ILE A 207 15.54 -12.98 -13.31
C ILE A 207 14.19 -13.63 -13.62
N ALA A 208 13.65 -14.46 -12.71
CA ALA A 208 12.34 -15.08 -12.87
C ALA A 208 11.16 -14.07 -12.87
N LYS A 209 11.39 -12.84 -12.38
CA LYS A 209 10.46 -11.71 -12.47
C LYS A 209 10.77 -10.78 -13.65
N HIS A 210 11.64 -11.21 -14.56
CA HIS A 210 12.12 -10.45 -15.71
C HIS A 210 12.72 -9.11 -15.32
N CYS A 211 13.29 -8.99 -14.12
CA CYS A 211 13.94 -7.76 -13.69
C CYS A 211 15.21 -7.53 -14.52
N LYS A 212 15.45 -6.29 -14.93
CA LYS A 212 16.65 -5.89 -15.67
C LYS A 212 17.81 -5.51 -14.76
N GLU A 213 17.49 -5.13 -13.53
CA GLU A 213 18.47 -4.68 -12.55
C GLU A 213 17.97 -4.84 -11.11
N ILE A 214 18.93 -4.94 -10.20
CA ILE A 214 18.72 -4.93 -8.75
C ILE A 214 19.47 -3.73 -8.17
N GLN A 215 18.76 -2.90 -7.41
CA GLN A 215 19.30 -1.71 -6.76
C GLN A 215 19.37 -1.90 -5.25
N VAL A 216 20.40 -1.36 -4.61
CA VAL A 216 20.55 -1.33 -3.15
C VAL A 216 21.30 -0.07 -2.73
N SER A 217 21.00 0.46 -1.55
CA SER A 217 21.88 1.43 -0.89
C SER A 217 22.44 0.87 0.40
N THR A 218 23.67 1.27 0.74
CA THR A 218 24.37 0.78 1.93
C THR A 218 25.39 1.80 2.43
N GLY A 219 25.79 1.72 3.70
CA GLY A 219 26.85 2.58 4.23
C GLY A 219 28.24 2.08 3.80
N LYS A 220 29.21 2.97 3.55
CA LYS A 220 30.57 2.55 3.12
C LYS A 220 31.24 1.52 4.02
N TRP A 221 31.11 1.67 5.33
CA TRP A 221 31.64 0.73 6.32
C TRP A 221 30.83 -0.58 6.40
N GLN A 222 29.58 -0.57 5.91
CA GLN A 222 28.69 -1.73 5.84
C GLN A 222 28.64 -2.28 4.42
N GLY A 223 29.37 -3.36 4.17
CA GLY A 223 29.00 -4.25 3.07
C GLY A 223 29.35 -3.81 1.65
N GLN A 224 29.92 -2.63 1.37
CA GLN A 224 30.35 -2.24 0.01
C GLN A 224 31.12 -3.38 -0.69
N ALA A 225 32.19 -3.86 -0.05
CA ALA A 225 33.02 -4.95 -0.58
C ALA A 225 32.24 -6.26 -0.78
N PHE A 226 31.17 -6.49 0.01
CA PHE A 226 30.28 -7.63 -0.18
C PHE A 226 29.43 -7.46 -1.44
N TYR A 227 28.83 -6.29 -1.67
CA TYR A 227 28.03 -6.03 -2.87
C TYR A 227 28.87 -6.04 -4.15
N GLU A 228 30.06 -5.43 -4.13
CA GLU A 228 31.01 -5.48 -5.25
C GLU A 228 31.38 -6.93 -5.58
N LYS A 229 31.64 -7.77 -4.56
CA LYS A 229 31.88 -9.20 -4.75
C LYS A 229 30.68 -9.94 -5.37
N MET A 230 29.46 -9.50 -5.08
CA MET A 230 28.22 -10.04 -5.69
C MET A 230 27.95 -9.48 -7.09
N GLY A 231 28.83 -8.63 -7.64
CA GLY A 231 28.72 -8.08 -8.99
C GLY A 231 27.87 -6.80 -9.08
N TYR A 232 27.71 -6.07 -7.98
CA TYR A 232 27.10 -4.75 -7.99
C TYR A 232 28.14 -3.67 -8.30
N GLU A 233 27.74 -2.68 -9.08
CA GLU A 233 28.54 -1.51 -9.43
C GLU A 233 28.05 -0.27 -8.68
N ILE A 234 28.96 0.60 -8.26
CA ILE A 234 28.61 1.87 -7.62
C ILE A 234 28.09 2.84 -8.69
N VAL A 235 26.91 3.39 -8.48
CA VAL A 235 26.30 4.41 -9.36
C VAL A 235 26.20 5.78 -8.70
N GLY A 236 26.39 5.87 -7.39
CA GLY A 236 26.34 7.14 -6.67
C GLY A 236 26.83 7.03 -5.24
N ILE A 237 27.36 8.14 -4.71
CA ILE A 237 27.80 8.26 -3.33
C ILE A 237 27.28 9.60 -2.78
N ILE A 238 26.60 9.54 -1.64
CA ILE A 238 26.24 10.72 -0.84
C ILE A 238 27.22 10.78 0.33
N PRO A 239 28.16 11.74 0.35
CA PRO A 239 29.14 11.83 1.41
C PRO A 239 28.50 12.28 2.72
N LYS A 240 28.94 11.72 3.85
CA LYS A 240 28.51 12.11 5.21
C LYS A 240 26.99 12.15 5.43
N TRP A 241 26.27 11.22 4.84
CA TRP A 241 24.81 11.13 4.94
C TRP A 241 24.31 10.85 6.36
N PHE A 242 24.93 9.89 7.05
CA PHE A 242 24.47 9.47 8.38
C PHE A 242 25.66 9.24 9.32
N CYS A 243 25.72 9.99 10.43
CA CYS A 243 26.82 9.92 11.40
C CYS A 243 28.21 10.00 10.74
N ASP A 244 28.39 10.99 9.84
CA ASP A 244 29.61 11.19 9.03
C ASP A 244 29.99 10.02 8.11
N GLN A 245 29.09 9.06 7.88
CA GLN A 245 29.28 7.95 6.96
C GLN A 245 28.68 8.24 5.59
N ASP A 246 29.37 7.81 4.54
CA ASP A 246 28.87 7.87 3.17
C ASP A 246 27.75 6.83 2.95
N GLU A 247 26.68 7.23 2.25
CA GLU A 247 25.72 6.30 1.65
C GLU A 247 26.11 6.02 0.21
N ILE A 248 26.20 4.74 -0.14
CA ILE A 248 26.60 4.26 -1.45
C ILE A 248 25.38 3.62 -2.11
N PHE A 249 25.11 4.02 -3.34
CA PHE A 249 24.07 3.44 -4.19
C PHE A 249 24.73 2.50 -5.19
N LEU A 250 24.27 1.24 -5.20
CA LEU A 250 24.80 0.22 -6.07
C LEU A 250 23.71 -0.42 -6.92
N VAL A 251 24.10 -0.84 -8.13
CA VAL A 251 23.22 -1.51 -9.10
C VAL A 251 23.92 -2.75 -9.64
N LYS A 252 23.19 -3.86 -9.70
CA LYS A 252 23.57 -5.03 -10.49
C LYS A 252 22.64 -5.13 -11.69
N ARG A 253 23.19 -5.06 -12.89
CA ARG A 253 22.46 -5.30 -14.13
C ARG A 253 22.36 -6.81 -14.36
N LEU A 254 21.18 -7.27 -14.77
CA LEU A 254 20.91 -8.68 -15.01
C LEU A 254 20.93 -8.95 -16.50
N GLU A 255 21.64 -10.01 -16.91
CA GLU A 255 21.53 -10.57 -18.25
C GLU A 255 20.29 -11.48 -18.27
N LEU A 256 19.32 -11.14 -19.12
CA LEU A 256 18.04 -11.86 -19.27
C LEU A 256 18.07 -12.82 -20.45
#